data_AF-A0A922M3D3-F1
#
_entry.id   AF-A0A922M3D3-F1
#
_cell.length_a   1.000
_cell.length_b   1.000
_cell.length_c   1.000
_cell.angle_alpha   90.00
_cell.angle_beta   90.00
_cell.angle_gamma   90.00
#
_symmetry.space_group_name_H-M   'P 1'
#
loop_
_entity.id
_entity.type
_entity.pdbx_description
1 polymer ?
#
loop_
_entity_poly.entity_id
_entity_poly.type
_entity_poly.pdbx_seq_one_letter_code
_entity_poly.pdbx_strand_id
1 'polypeptide(L)'
;MDVNSLAILYWYYRRQRRRKRLWLNPIVQRRSTVGAFTTLMQQLRNDPQKFFNYFRMTIPTFDNLLKKVEKDLKKRDTNMRKSIRPEEKLAICIR
;
A
#
# COMPACT_ATOMS: atom_id res chain seq x y z
N MET A 1 -37.07 -28.81 16.76
CA MET A 1 -36.30 -27.62 16.38
C MET A 1 -37.10 -26.40 16.80
N ASP A 2 -36.79 -25.83 17.97
CA ASP A 2 -37.55 -24.73 18.54
C ASP A 2 -37.48 -23.46 17.70
N VAL A 3 -38.57 -22.70 17.62
CA VAL A 3 -38.65 -21.44 16.87
C VAL A 3 -37.55 -20.45 17.31
N ASN A 4 -37.19 -20.47 18.59
CA ASN A 4 -36.08 -19.69 19.16
C ASN A 4 -34.72 -20.08 18.57
N SER A 5 -34.47 -21.38 18.38
CA SER A 5 -33.23 -21.86 17.77
C SER A 5 -33.10 -21.44 16.30
N LEU A 6 -34.21 -21.44 15.56
CA LEU A 6 -34.29 -20.93 14.18
C LEU A 6 -34.06 -19.41 14.11
N ALA A 7 -34.61 -18.65 15.05
CA ALA A 7 -34.40 -17.20 15.15
C ALA A 7 -32.94 -16.84 15.48
N ILE A 8 -32.31 -17.59 16.39
CA ILE A 8 -30.88 -17.43 16.73
C ILE A 8 -30.00 -17.74 15.51
N LEU A 9 -30.29 -18.84 14.81
CA LEU A 9 -29.55 -19.23 13.61
C LEU A 9 -29.69 -18.16 12.50
N TYR A 10 -30.91 -17.67 12.27
CA TYR A 10 -31.16 -16.59 11.31
C TYR A 10 -30.42 -15.29 11.67
N TRP A 11 -30.42 -14.91 12.95
CA TRP A 11 -29.67 -13.73 13.42
C TRP A 11 -28.16 -13.90 13.20
N TYR A 12 -27.62 -15.09 13.49
CA TYR A 12 -26.22 -15.42 13.26
C TYR A 12 -25.85 -15.34 11.77
N TYR A 13 -26.66 -15.94 10.88
CA TYR A 13 -26.45 -15.87 9.43
C TYR A 13 -26.55 -14.43 8.90
N ARG A 14 -27.52 -13.64 9.37
CA ARG A 14 -27.68 -12.24 8.99
C ARG A 14 -26.50 -11.40 9.46
N ARG A 15 -25.95 -11.67 10.64
CA ARG A 15 -24.74 -11.03 11.18
C ARG A 15 -23.49 -11.39 10.39
N GLN A 16 -23.34 -12.65 9.96
CA GLN A 16 -22.23 -13.08 9.11
C GLN A 16 -22.28 -12.48 7.71
N ARG A 17 -23.46 -12.39 7.08
CA ARG A 17 -23.64 -11.73 5.77
C ARG A 17 -23.38 -10.22 5.84
N ARG A 18 -23.52 -9.61 7.02
CA ARG A 18 -23.09 -8.25 7.33
C ARG A 18 -21.59 -8.13 7.62
N ARG A 19 -20.75 -9.11 7.25
CA ARG A 19 -19.27 -8.96 7.23
C ARG A 19 -18.96 -7.65 6.51
N LYS A 20 -18.60 -6.64 7.32
CA LYS A 20 -18.47 -5.26 6.88
C LYS A 20 -17.42 -5.21 5.77
N ARG A 21 -17.66 -4.38 4.75
CA ARG A 21 -16.58 -4.00 3.81
C ARG A 21 -15.40 -3.54 4.66
N LEU A 22 -14.29 -4.27 4.57
CA LEU A 22 -13.08 -3.93 5.33
C LEU A 22 -12.66 -2.52 4.88
N TRP A 23 -12.53 -1.60 5.83
CA TRP A 23 -12.11 -0.22 5.54
C TRP A 23 -10.74 -0.19 4.85
N LEU A 24 -9.86 -1.11 5.23
CA LEU A 24 -8.58 -1.33 4.58
C LEU A 24 -8.39 -2.81 4.28
N ASN A 25 -8.08 -3.12 3.03
CA ASN A 25 -7.85 -4.50 2.59
C ASN A 25 -6.55 -5.05 3.24
N PRO A 26 -6.53 -6.29 3.78
CA PRO A 26 -5.34 -6.89 4.37
C PRO A 26 -4.08 -6.83 3.49
N ILE A 27 -4.24 -6.90 2.16
CA ILE A 27 -3.13 -6.77 1.20
C ILE A 27 -2.50 -5.37 1.29
N VAL A 28 -3.34 -4.33 1.36
CA VAL A 28 -2.88 -2.94 1.51
C VAL A 28 -2.28 -2.71 2.90
N GLN A 29 -2.81 -3.38 3.93
CA GLN A 29 -2.31 -3.27 5.30
C GLN A 29 -0.86 -3.74 5.42
N ARG A 30 -0.50 -4.81 4.69
CA ARG A 30 0.84 -5.39 4.70
C ARG A 30 1.80 -4.71 3.72
N ARG A 31 1.38 -3.68 2.99
CA ARG A 31 2.22 -3.02 1.96
C ARG A 31 3.57 -2.55 2.49
N SER A 32 3.64 -2.06 3.73
CA SER A 32 4.91 -1.60 4.29
C SER A 32 5.95 -2.70 4.44
N THR A 33 5.55 -3.98 4.51
CA THR A 33 6.46 -5.11 4.68
C THR A 33 6.60 -5.95 3.41
N VAL A 34 5.51 -6.20 2.69
CA VAL A 34 5.49 -7.08 1.50
C VAL A 34 5.20 -6.33 0.20
N GLY A 35 5.10 -5.00 0.26
CA GLY A 35 4.80 -4.19 -0.91
C GLY A 35 5.93 -4.27 -1.95
N ALA A 36 5.55 -4.31 -3.22
CA ALA A 36 6.48 -4.39 -4.34
C ALA A 36 7.57 -3.29 -4.26
N PHE A 37 7.19 -2.07 -3.89
CA PHE A 37 8.15 -0.98 -3.70
C PHE A 37 9.16 -1.29 -2.59
N THR A 38 8.69 -1.67 -1.40
CA THR A 38 9.57 -1.96 -0.25
C THR A 38 10.59 -3.05 -0.59
N THR A 39 10.16 -4.14 -1.23
CA THR A 39 11.03 -5.27 -1.54
C THR A 39 11.96 -4.99 -2.72
N LEU A 40 11.46 -4.32 -3.77
CA LEU A 40 12.19 -4.13 -5.02
C LEU A 40 13.13 -2.92 -4.98
N MET A 41 12.74 -1.82 -4.33
CA MET A 41 13.51 -0.57 -4.39
C MET A 41 14.92 -0.72 -3.83
N GLN A 42 15.08 -1.45 -2.72
CA GLN A 42 16.41 -1.72 -2.15
C GLN A 42 17.28 -2.55 -3.10
N GLN A 43 16.69 -3.55 -3.76
CA GLN A 43 17.41 -4.38 -4.73
C GLN A 43 17.83 -3.57 -5.97
N LEU A 44 16.96 -2.70 -6.47
CA LEU A 44 17.27 -1.81 -7.59
C LEU A 44 18.38 -0.83 -7.23
N ARG A 45 18.33 -0.19 -6.06
CA ARG A 45 19.39 0.76 -5.64
C ARG A 45 20.78 0.11 -5.52
N ASN A 46 20.86 -1.20 -5.27
CA ASN A 46 22.13 -1.93 -5.21
C ASN A 46 22.70 -2.28 -6.60
N ASP A 47 21.89 -2.19 -7.66
CA ASP A 47 22.28 -2.52 -9.04
C ASP A 47 21.94 -1.33 -9.95
N PRO A 48 22.88 -0.40 -10.17
CA PRO A 48 22.64 0.81 -10.96
C PRO A 48 22.16 0.53 -12.40
N GLN A 49 22.60 -0.57 -13.01
CA GLN A 49 22.19 -0.97 -14.35
C GLN A 49 20.71 -1.35 -14.37
N LYS A 50 20.28 -2.18 -13.40
CA LYS A 50 18.86 -2.53 -13.26
C LYS A 50 18.01 -1.35 -12.86
N PHE A 51 18.52 -0.48 -11.97
CA PHE A 51 17.84 0.77 -11.62
C PHE A 51 17.57 1.62 -12.86
N PHE A 52 18.58 1.81 -13.70
CA PHE A 52 18.46 2.56 -14.95
C PHE A 52 17.50 1.88 -15.93
N ASN A 53 17.54 0.56 -16.07
CA ASN A 53 16.61 -0.16 -16.93
C ASN A 53 15.16 -0.05 -16.45
N TYR A 54 14.96 0.01 -15.13
CA TYR A 54 13.65 0.09 -14.51
C TYR A 54 13.04 1.49 -14.57
N PHE A 55 13.80 2.52 -14.16
CA PHE A 55 13.30 3.91 -14.07
C PHE A 55 13.70 4.81 -15.25
N ARG A 56 14.52 4.30 -16.19
CA ARG A 56 15.09 5.06 -17.31
C ARG A 56 15.90 6.30 -16.89
N MET A 57 16.43 6.28 -15.67
CA MET A 57 17.26 7.33 -15.10
C MET A 57 18.22 6.76 -14.07
N THR A 58 19.30 7.49 -13.80
CA THR A 58 20.27 7.11 -12.76
C THR A 58 19.72 7.39 -11.37
N ILE A 59 20.27 6.72 -10.36
CA ILE A 59 19.90 6.91 -8.94
C ILE A 59 20.00 8.39 -8.53
N PRO A 60 21.09 9.13 -8.83
CA PRO A 60 21.17 10.55 -8.46
C PRO A 60 20.12 11.42 -9.15
N THR A 61 19.76 11.12 -10.40
CA THR A 61 18.70 11.84 -11.12
C THR A 61 17.35 11.60 -10.48
N PHE A 62 17.05 10.36 -10.10
CA PHE A 62 15.85 10.03 -9.36
C PHE A 62 15.79 10.75 -8.01
N ASP A 63 16.88 10.75 -7.24
CA ASP A 63 16.95 11.40 -5.93
C ASP A 63 16.82 12.93 -6.04
N ASN A 64 17.42 13.52 -7.07
CA ASN A 64 17.26 14.95 -7.38
C ASN A 64 15.82 15.30 -7.77
N LEU A 65 15.18 14.46 -8.59
CA LEU A 65 13.77 14.63 -8.95
C LEU A 65 12.89 14.53 -7.70
N LEU A 66 13.11 13.50 -6.88
CA LEU A 66 12.41 13.30 -5.62
C LEU A 66 12.52 14.54 -4.72
N LYS A 67 13.72 15.08 -4.53
CA LYS A 67 13.94 16.28 -3.71
C LYS A 67 13.12 17.49 -4.19
N LYS A 68 12.90 17.63 -5.50
CA LYS A 68 12.10 18.72 -6.07
C LYS A 68 10.61 18.54 -5.82
N VAL A 69 10.10 17.31 -5.93
CA VAL A 69 8.65 17.02 -5.86
C VAL A 69 8.20 16.50 -4.48
N GLU A 70 9.13 16.25 -3.56
CA GLU A 70 8.84 15.63 -2.26
C GLU A 70 7.77 16.41 -1.50
N LYS A 71 7.88 17.75 -1.50
CA LYS A 71 6.95 18.63 -0.78
C LYS A 71 5.51 18.46 -1.27
N ASP A 72 5.32 18.30 -2.58
CA ASP A 72 4.00 18.15 -3.20
C ASP A 72 3.46 16.72 -3.07
N LEU A 73 4.35 15.74 -3.04
CA LEU A 73 3.99 14.33 -2.86
C LEU A 73 3.75 13.94 -1.39
N LYS A 74 4.31 14.66 -0.43
CA LYS A 74 4.19 14.35 1.00
C LYS A 74 2.76 14.61 1.47
N LYS A 75 2.15 13.60 2.09
CA LYS A 75 0.86 13.73 2.78
C LYS A 75 1.05 13.38 4.25
N ARG A 76 0.20 13.97 5.09
CA ARG A 76 0.21 13.73 6.54
C ARG A 76 -0.29 12.32 6.86
N ASP A 77 0.37 11.67 7.82
CA ASP A 77 -0.15 10.45 8.42
C ASP A 77 -1.39 10.74 9.24
N THR A 78 -2.34 9.80 9.24
CA THR A 78 -3.57 9.90 10.03
C THR A 78 -3.64 8.74 11.01
N ASN A 79 -4.46 8.88 12.05
CA ASN A 79 -4.70 7.79 13.02
C ASN A 79 -5.25 6.52 12.34
N MET A 80 -5.91 6.68 11.19
CA MET A 80 -6.52 5.58 10.44
C MET A 80 -5.53 4.86 9.51
N ARG A 81 -4.61 5.60 8.88
CA ARG A 81 -3.56 5.03 8.01
C ARG A 81 -2.35 5.95 7.87
N LYS A 82 -1.20 5.32 7.66
CA LYS A 82 0.00 5.98 7.16
C LYS A 82 -0.16 6.38 5.70
N SER A 83 0.37 7.53 5.32
CA SER A 83 0.49 7.96 3.94
C SER A 83 1.53 7.11 3.22
N ILE A 84 1.29 6.89 1.92
CA ILE A 84 2.31 6.37 1.01
C ILE A 84 3.47 7.38 0.97
N ARG A 85 4.71 6.89 1.03
CA ARG A 85 5.91 7.72 1.05
C ARG A 85 6.08 8.44 -0.31
N PRO A 86 6.62 9.67 -0.34
CA PRO A 86 6.88 10.40 -1.60
C PRO A 86 7.70 9.59 -2.61
N GLU A 87 8.73 8.89 -2.14
CA GLU A 87 9.60 8.03 -2.96
C GLU A 87 8.81 6.90 -3.64
N GLU A 88 7.92 6.24 -2.89
CA GLU A 88 7.06 5.18 -3.42
C GLU A 88 6.05 5.71 -4.44
N LYS A 89 5.48 6.90 -4.18
CA LYS A 89 4.58 7.56 -5.16
C LYS A 89 5.34 7.87 -6.45
N LEU A 90 6.51 8.47 -6.33
CA LEU A 90 7.34 8.82 -7.48
C LEU A 90 7.73 7.57 -8.28
N ALA A 91 8.16 6.52 -7.59
CA ALA A 91 8.52 5.25 -8.23
C ALA A 91 7.34 4.62 -8.99
N ILE A 92 6.13 4.66 -8.43
CA ILE A 92 4.92 4.15 -9.11
C ILE A 92 4.56 5.03 -10.31
N CYS A 93 4.75 6.36 -10.22
CA CYS A 93 4.43 7.28 -11.30
C CYS A 93 5.38 7.18 -12.50
N ILE A 94 6.66 6.87 -12.27
CA ILE A 94 7.70 6.83 -13.32
C ILE A 94 7.85 5.44 -13.96
N ARG A 95 7.57 4.38 -13.20
CA ARG A 95 7.72 2.98 -13.63
C ARG A 95 7.09 2.70 -14.98
#